data_AF-A0A521CJR7-F1
#
_entry.id   AF-A0A521CJR7-F1
#
_cell.length_a   1.000
_cell.length_b   1.000
_cell.length_c   1.000
_cell.angle_alpha   90.00
_cell.angle_beta   90.00
_cell.angle_gamma   90.00
#
_symmetry.space_group_name_H-M   'P 1'
#
loop_
_entity.id
_entity.type
_entity.pdbx_description
1 polymer ?
#
loop_
_entity_poly.entity_id
_entity_poly.type
_entity_poly.pdbx_seq_one_letter_code
_entity_poly.pdbx_strand_id
1 'polypeptide(L)'
;MRGDNSKVDILLNLYKEICEEERYYVERFFNHLKFFWSIASFMFTGFAVGIYKAGSSPEYVLLYIIPIALIKLANFFKSLTTKDYRRFIEAIILKSKIEAMLSLDKWNLPEDSEYWKGERFLHFRHLEDRRKFGNSKEFQEFFIENAGSVKIYHKIFNFVRFTALLLMLYLTLLILYDFVTFS
;
A
#
# COMPACT_ATOMS: atom_id res chain seq x y z
N MET A 1 30.54 -33.79 -14.56
CA MET A 1 29.42 -32.83 -14.64
C MET A 1 28.51 -32.90 -13.39
N ARG A 2 29.05 -32.65 -12.18
CA ARG A 2 28.25 -32.59 -10.92
C ARG A 2 28.08 -31.17 -10.37
N GLY A 3 28.79 -30.19 -10.91
CA GLY A 3 28.78 -28.80 -10.40
C GLY A 3 27.58 -27.96 -10.86
N ASP A 4 26.81 -28.42 -11.85
CA ASP A 4 25.69 -27.65 -12.42
C ASP A 4 24.40 -27.84 -11.62
N ASN A 5 24.10 -29.07 -11.21
CA ASN A 5 22.92 -29.38 -10.38
C ASN A 5 22.93 -28.60 -9.05
N SER A 6 24.09 -28.42 -8.41
CA SER A 6 24.16 -27.65 -7.15
C SER A 6 23.78 -26.18 -7.32
N LYS A 7 24.08 -25.55 -8.47
CA LYS A 7 23.71 -24.15 -8.72
C LYS A 7 22.21 -24.03 -9.01
N VAL A 8 21.67 -24.99 -9.76
CA VAL A 8 20.24 -25.07 -10.03
C VAL A 8 19.46 -25.26 -8.74
N ASP A 9 19.90 -26.15 -7.85
CA ASP A 9 19.25 -26.40 -6.55
C ASP A 9 19.25 -25.14 -5.66
N ILE A 10 20.36 -24.39 -5.63
CA ILE A 10 20.45 -23.12 -4.91
C ILE A 10 19.45 -22.09 -5.48
N LEU A 11 19.40 -21.94 -6.80
CA LEU A 11 18.48 -21.01 -7.46
C LEU A 11 17.01 -21.39 -7.23
N LEU A 12 16.68 -22.69 -7.24
CA LEU A 12 15.33 -23.17 -6.95
C LEU A 12 14.92 -22.95 -5.50
N ASN A 13 15.83 -23.12 -4.54
CA ASN A 13 15.55 -22.81 -3.13
C ASN A 13 15.35 -21.31 -2.93
N LEU A 14 16.22 -20.49 -3.50
CA LEU A 14 16.07 -19.03 -3.46
C LEU A 14 14.77 -18.58 -4.14
N TYR A 15 14.38 -19.21 -5.25
CA TYR A 15 13.10 -18.94 -5.91
C TYR A 15 11.90 -19.18 -5.00
N LYS A 16 11.90 -20.30 -4.26
CA LYS A 16 10.84 -20.62 -3.29
C LYS A 16 10.78 -19.59 -2.17
N GLU A 17 11.92 -19.22 -1.59
CA GLU A 17 11.98 -18.20 -0.53
C GLU A 17 11.42 -16.86 -1.01
N ILE A 18 11.75 -16.45 -2.23
CA ILE A 18 11.26 -15.17 -2.78
C ILE A 18 9.77 -15.22 -3.10
N CYS A 19 9.24 -16.37 -3.52
CA CYS A 19 7.79 -16.52 -3.69
C CYS A 19 7.03 -16.39 -2.37
N GLU A 20 7.58 -16.92 -1.27
CA GLU A 20 7.01 -16.74 0.07
C GLU A 20 7.12 -15.28 0.54
N GLU A 21 8.25 -14.62 0.26
CA GLU A 21 8.45 -13.19 0.56
C GLU A 21 7.46 -12.29 -0.21
N GLU A 22 7.25 -12.57 -1.50
CA GLU A 22 6.26 -11.89 -2.34
C GLU A 22 4.86 -11.97 -1.71
N ARG A 23 4.40 -13.18 -1.37
CA ARG A 23 3.09 -13.39 -0.74
C ARG A 23 2.98 -12.67 0.60
N TYR A 24 4.00 -12.83 1.45
CA TYR A 24 4.04 -12.24 2.78
C TYR A 24 3.86 -10.71 2.74
N TYR A 25 4.59 -9.99 1.87
CA TYR A 25 4.48 -8.54 1.82
C TYR A 25 3.16 -8.05 1.19
N VAL A 26 2.59 -8.79 0.24
CA VAL A 26 1.25 -8.47 -0.30
C VAL A 26 0.18 -8.65 0.77
N GLU A 27 0.18 -9.77 1.48
CA GLU A 27 -0.77 -10.02 2.57
C GLU A 27 -0.63 -8.97 3.68
N ARG A 28 0.61 -8.65 4.07
CA ARG A 28 0.88 -7.63 5.08
C ARG A 28 0.37 -6.25 4.64
N PHE A 29 0.58 -5.89 3.37
CA PHE A 29 0.06 -4.65 2.80
C PHE A 29 -1.47 -4.56 2.91
N PHE A 30 -2.19 -5.61 2.52
CA PHE A 30 -3.65 -5.66 2.64
C PHE A 30 -4.15 -5.69 4.08
N ASN A 31 -3.43 -6.38 4.98
CA ASN A 31 -3.74 -6.40 6.40
C ASN A 31 -3.61 -5.00 7.03
N HIS A 32 -2.55 -4.26 6.70
CA HIS A 32 -2.40 -2.87 7.14
C HIS A 32 -3.54 -1.97 6.61
N LEU A 33 -3.96 -2.16 5.35
CA LEU A 33 -5.10 -1.41 4.79
C LEU A 33 -6.42 -1.75 5.50
N LYS A 34 -6.71 -3.03 5.73
CA LYS A 34 -7.90 -3.48 6.44
C LYS A 34 -7.95 -2.91 7.86
N PHE A 35 -6.81 -2.95 8.55
CA PHE A 35 -6.69 -2.41 9.89
C PHE A 35 -6.87 -0.89 9.93
N PHE A 36 -6.25 -0.17 8.99
CA PHE A 36 -6.46 1.27 8.83
C PHE A 36 -7.95 1.62 8.65
N TRP A 37 -8.64 0.95 7.74
CA TRP A 37 -10.06 1.22 7.47
C TRP A 37 -10.96 0.90 8.66
N SER A 38 -10.63 -0.14 9.43
CA SER A 38 -11.36 -0.49 10.64
C SER A 38 -11.26 0.63 11.70
N ILE A 39 -10.04 1.14 11.93
CA ILE A 39 -9.82 2.24 12.88
C ILE A 39 -10.45 3.54 12.35
N ALA A 40 -10.26 3.86 11.06
CA ALA A 40 -10.80 5.07 10.47
C ALA A 40 -12.33 5.09 10.56
N SER A 41 -13.00 3.97 10.24
CA SER A 41 -14.45 3.85 10.37
C SER A 41 -14.89 4.05 11.82
N PHE A 42 -14.22 3.42 12.79
CA PHE A 42 -14.53 3.62 14.21
C PHE A 42 -14.38 5.09 14.63
N MET A 43 -13.32 5.77 14.19
CA MET A 43 -13.08 7.18 14.47
C MET A 43 -14.16 8.08 13.84
N PHE A 44 -14.55 7.84 12.59
CA PHE A 44 -15.61 8.62 11.94
C PHE A 44 -16.96 8.43 12.62
N THR A 45 -17.32 7.20 12.99
CA THR A 45 -18.56 6.93 13.74
C THR A 45 -18.52 7.59 15.12
N GLY A 46 -17.41 7.47 15.85
CA GLY A 46 -17.22 8.12 17.15
C GLY A 46 -17.34 9.64 17.05
N PHE A 47 -16.81 10.24 15.98
CA PHE A 47 -16.93 11.66 15.72
C PHE A 47 -18.38 12.09 15.45
N ALA A 48 -19.11 11.34 14.61
CA ALA A 48 -20.51 11.63 14.31
C ALA A 48 -21.40 11.54 15.56
N VAL A 49 -21.23 10.49 16.37
CA VAL A 49 -21.93 10.33 17.65
C VAL A 49 -21.53 11.43 18.64
N GLY A 50 -20.25 11.79 18.67
CA GLY A 50 -19.72 12.87 19.50
C GLY A 50 -20.34 14.21 19.18
N ILE A 51 -20.42 14.60 17.91
CA ILE A 51 -21.11 15.83 17.48
C ILE A 51 -22.58 15.81 17.88
N TYR A 52 -23.28 14.70 17.63
CA TYR A 52 -24.71 14.61 17.92
C TYR A 52 -25.03 14.79 19.41
N LYS A 53 -24.12 14.37 20.30
CA LYS A 53 -24.30 14.47 21.75
C LYS A 53 -23.71 15.74 22.36
N ALA A 54 -22.77 16.39 21.70
CA ALA A 54 -22.14 17.60 22.21
C ALA A 54 -23.17 18.74 22.22
N GLY A 55 -23.32 19.38 23.37
CA GLY A 55 -24.22 20.51 23.58
C GLY A 55 -23.50 21.79 24.02
N SER A 56 -22.17 21.76 24.15
CA SER A 56 -21.40 22.90 24.63
C SER A 56 -20.03 23.03 23.97
N SER A 57 -19.51 24.27 23.87
CA SER A 57 -18.17 24.57 23.36
C SER A 57 -17.04 23.67 23.90
N PRO A 58 -16.93 23.39 25.22
CA PRO A 58 -15.87 22.52 25.74
C PRO A 58 -15.91 21.10 25.17
N GLU A 59 -17.10 20.56 24.91
CA GLU A 59 -17.27 19.22 24.33
C GLU A 59 -16.81 19.17 22.87
N TYR A 60 -17.07 20.23 22.09
CA TYR A 60 -16.54 20.34 20.73
C TYR A 60 -15.01 20.41 20.70
N VAL A 61 -14.38 21.05 21.70
CA VAL A 61 -12.92 21.09 21.81
C VAL A 61 -12.33 19.69 22.00
N LEU A 62 -12.97 18.85 22.81
CA LEU A 62 -12.54 17.45 22.99
C LEU A 62 -12.60 16.63 21.70
N LEU A 63 -13.56 16.96 20.81
CA LEU A 63 -13.72 16.24 19.53
C LEU A 63 -12.56 16.48 18.54
N TYR A 64 -11.71 17.49 18.72
CA TYR A 64 -10.52 17.69 17.86
C TYR A 64 -9.51 16.55 17.93
N ILE A 65 -9.52 15.77 19.01
CA ILE A 65 -8.62 14.62 19.17
C ILE A 65 -8.78 13.64 18.00
N ILE A 66 -10.01 13.45 17.52
CA ILE A 66 -10.32 12.49 16.46
C ILE A 66 -9.70 12.88 15.11
N PRO A 67 -9.95 14.08 14.52
CA PRO A 67 -9.33 14.44 13.26
C PRO A 67 -7.80 14.55 13.36
N ILE A 68 -7.25 14.98 14.50
CA ILE A 68 -5.79 14.98 14.71
C ILE A 68 -5.25 13.55 14.66
N ALA A 69 -5.90 12.61 15.35
CA ALA A 69 -5.53 11.20 15.34
C ALA A 69 -5.64 10.61 13.92
N LEU A 70 -6.71 10.91 13.17
CA LEU A 70 -6.87 10.47 11.78
C LEU A 70 -5.73 10.95 10.87
N ILE A 71 -5.29 12.21 11.01
CA ILE A 71 -4.15 12.73 10.24
C ILE A 71 -2.86 11.96 10.56
N LYS A 72 -2.57 11.74 11.84
CA LYS A 72 -1.39 10.96 12.28
C LYS A 72 -1.46 9.52 11.79
N LEU A 73 -2.63 8.89 11.91
CA LEU A 73 -2.91 7.53 11.47
C LEU A 73 -2.69 7.40 9.96
N ALA A 74 -3.27 8.28 9.14
CA ALA A 74 -3.12 8.26 7.70
C ALA A 74 -1.65 8.40 7.26
N ASN A 75 -0.87 9.27 7.92
CA ASN A 75 0.56 9.41 7.63
C ASN A 75 1.36 8.14 8.01
N PHE A 76 1.05 7.55 9.16
CA PHE A 76 1.70 6.33 9.61
C PHE A 76 1.43 5.16 8.65
N PHE A 77 0.16 4.92 8.31
CA PHE A 77 -0.22 3.84 7.39
C PHE A 77 0.29 4.06 5.97
N LYS A 78 0.27 5.30 5.47
CA LYS A 78 0.90 5.64 4.18
C LYS A 78 2.38 5.21 4.16
N SER A 79 3.13 5.47 5.23
CA SER A 79 4.53 5.06 5.32
C SER A 79 4.68 3.54 5.36
N LEU A 80 3.88 2.85 6.19
CA LEU A 80 3.91 1.38 6.30
C LEU A 80 3.60 0.70 4.96
N THR A 81 2.47 1.04 4.34
CA THR A 81 2.05 0.42 3.08
C THR A 81 3.03 0.69 1.95
N THR A 82 3.70 1.85 1.97
CA THR A 82 4.76 2.15 1.00
C THR A 82 5.98 1.25 1.19
N LYS A 83 6.37 0.99 2.44
CA LYS A 83 7.48 0.07 2.76
C LYS A 83 7.15 -1.36 2.34
N ASP A 84 5.95 -1.86 2.66
CA ASP A 84 5.54 -3.21 2.29
C ASP A 84 5.48 -3.38 0.76
N TYR A 85 4.89 -2.42 0.06
CA TYR A 85 4.83 -2.48 -1.39
C TYR A 85 6.21 -2.38 -2.05
N ARG A 86 7.13 -1.59 -1.50
CA ARG A 86 8.52 -1.56 -1.97
C ARG A 86 9.17 -2.95 -1.87
N ARG A 87 8.99 -3.63 -0.73
CA ARG A 87 9.50 -4.99 -0.53
C ARG A 87 8.86 -6.01 -1.47
N PHE A 88 7.56 -5.88 -1.71
CA PHE A 88 6.86 -6.69 -2.70
C PHE A 88 7.45 -6.51 -4.12
N ILE A 89 7.67 -5.27 -4.55
CA ILE A 89 8.29 -4.99 -5.85
C ILE A 89 9.75 -5.50 -5.91
N GLU A 90 10.51 -5.38 -4.81
CA GLU A 90 11.84 -5.98 -4.70
C GLU A 90 11.81 -7.49 -4.91
N ALA A 91 10.87 -8.20 -4.25
CA ALA A 91 10.68 -9.64 -4.40
C ALA A 91 10.35 -10.01 -5.87
N ILE A 92 9.43 -9.31 -6.53
CA ILE A 92 9.12 -9.51 -7.95
C ILE A 92 10.37 -9.33 -8.84
N ILE A 93 11.17 -8.29 -8.57
CA ILE A 93 12.40 -8.02 -9.35
C ILE A 93 13.44 -9.12 -9.14
N LEU A 94 13.58 -9.65 -7.92
CA LEU A 94 14.52 -10.73 -7.67
C LEU A 94 14.03 -12.06 -8.28
N LYS A 95 12.74 -12.36 -8.15
CA LYS A 95 12.09 -13.50 -8.78
C LYS A 95 12.34 -13.52 -10.29
N SER A 96 12.08 -12.39 -10.96
CA SER A 96 12.32 -12.26 -12.41
C SER A 96 13.79 -12.44 -12.82
N LYS A 97 14.76 -12.03 -11.98
CA LYS A 97 16.19 -12.31 -12.22
C LYS A 97 16.50 -13.80 -12.11
N ILE A 98 15.95 -14.50 -11.12
CA ILE A 98 16.17 -15.94 -10.94
C ILE A 98 15.53 -16.72 -12.09
N GLU A 99 14.32 -16.36 -12.50
CA GLU A 99 13.63 -16.97 -13.64
C GLU A 99 14.45 -16.84 -14.93
N ALA A 100 15.04 -15.67 -15.17
CA ALA A 100 15.95 -15.46 -16.30
C ALA A 100 17.24 -16.30 -16.18
N MET A 101 17.83 -16.42 -14.98
CA MET A 101 19.02 -17.27 -14.77
C MET A 101 18.74 -18.75 -14.99
N LEU A 102 17.52 -19.19 -14.65
CA LEU A 102 17.04 -20.55 -14.87
C LEU A 102 16.53 -20.79 -16.31
N SER A 103 16.62 -19.79 -17.19
CA SER A 103 16.08 -19.82 -18.56
C SER A 103 14.56 -20.12 -18.64
N LEU A 104 13.81 -19.84 -17.57
CA LEU A 104 12.35 -19.98 -17.52
C LEU A 104 11.65 -18.88 -18.33
N ASP A 105 12.37 -17.83 -18.71
CA ASP A 105 11.92 -16.74 -19.59
C ASP A 105 11.57 -17.21 -21.01
N LYS A 106 12.09 -18.38 -21.40
CA LYS A 106 11.86 -19.03 -22.70
C LYS A 106 10.78 -20.11 -22.66
N TRP A 107 10.26 -20.43 -21.47
CA TRP A 107 9.21 -21.43 -21.33
C TRP A 107 7.87 -20.80 -21.68
N ASN A 108 7.31 -21.17 -22.83
CA ASN A 108 5.92 -20.89 -23.13
C ASN A 108 5.07 -21.80 -22.24
N LEU A 109 4.17 -21.21 -21.44
CA LEU A 109 3.10 -21.97 -20.80
C LEU A 109 2.29 -22.69 -21.89
N PRO A 110 1.75 -23.89 -21.62
CA PRO A 110 0.92 -24.60 -22.59
C PRO A 110 -0.22 -23.68 -23.08
N GLU A 111 -0.35 -23.57 -24.41
CA GLU A 111 -1.35 -22.72 -25.07
C GLU A 111 -2.80 -23.08 -24.69
N ASP A 112 -3.00 -24.25 -24.09
CA ASP A 112 -4.28 -24.80 -23.69
C ASP A 112 -4.77 -24.29 -22.31
N SER A 113 -3.98 -23.46 -21.63
CA SER A 113 -4.39 -22.84 -20.37
C SER A 113 -5.41 -21.72 -20.63
N GLU A 114 -6.69 -21.93 -20.29
CA GLU A 114 -7.74 -20.90 -20.38
C GLU A 114 -7.39 -19.61 -19.61
N TYR A 115 -6.64 -19.73 -18.51
CA TYR A 115 -6.33 -18.60 -17.62
C TYR A 115 -4.97 -17.94 -17.92
N TRP A 116 -4.05 -18.67 -18.56
CA TRP A 116 -2.63 -18.28 -18.68
C TRP A 116 -2.11 -18.31 -20.13
N LYS A 117 -3.02 -18.25 -21.12
CA LYS A 117 -2.68 -18.37 -22.54
C LYS A 117 -1.73 -17.25 -22.98
N GLY A 118 -0.49 -17.61 -23.29
CA GLY A 118 0.54 -16.68 -23.74
C GLY A 118 1.22 -15.86 -22.63
N GLU A 119 0.88 -16.08 -21.36
CA GLU A 119 1.69 -15.56 -20.27
C GLU A 119 2.98 -16.39 -20.16
N ARG A 120 4.11 -15.70 -20.01
CA ARG A 120 5.38 -16.34 -19.63
C ARG A 120 5.43 -16.33 -18.10
N PHE A 121 6.13 -17.30 -17.49
CA PHE A 121 6.38 -17.30 -16.03
C PHE A 121 6.88 -15.94 -15.52
N LEU A 122 7.62 -15.26 -16.38
CA LEU A 122 8.10 -13.91 -16.21
C LEU A 122 7.01 -12.91 -16.61
N HIS A 123 6.57 -12.04 -15.69
CA HIS A 123 5.77 -10.86 -16.07
C HIS A 123 6.64 -9.88 -16.89
N PHE A 124 6.67 -10.07 -18.22
CA PHE A 124 7.52 -9.31 -19.16
C PHE A 124 7.33 -7.80 -19.06
N ARG A 125 6.14 -7.34 -18.63
CA ARG A 125 5.87 -5.93 -18.34
C ARG A 125 6.95 -5.31 -17.44
N HIS A 126 7.34 -6.00 -16.37
CA HIS A 126 8.34 -5.46 -15.44
C HIS A 126 9.78 -5.53 -15.99
N LEU A 127 10.10 -6.50 -16.85
CA LEU A 127 11.41 -6.55 -17.51
C LEU A 127 11.56 -5.52 -18.63
N GLU A 128 10.54 -5.35 -19.47
CA GLU A 128 10.54 -4.34 -20.53
C GLU A 128 10.52 -2.93 -19.95
N ASP A 129 9.73 -2.69 -18.90
CA ASP A 129 9.74 -1.41 -18.21
C ASP A 129 11.10 -1.17 -17.55
N ARG A 130 11.76 -2.20 -17.00
CA ARG A 130 13.10 -2.05 -16.41
C ARG A 130 14.18 -1.66 -17.43
N ARG A 131 14.05 -2.06 -18.70
CA ARG A 131 14.98 -1.62 -19.77
C ARG A 131 14.92 -0.10 -20.01
N LYS A 132 13.86 0.58 -19.55
CA LYS A 132 13.67 2.03 -19.67
C LYS A 132 14.38 2.83 -18.57
N PHE A 133 14.94 2.19 -17.55
CA PHE A 133 15.57 2.84 -16.40
C PHE A 133 17.04 2.43 -16.26
N GLY A 134 17.90 3.36 -15.81
CA GLY A 134 19.34 3.15 -15.72
C GLY A 134 19.75 2.23 -14.57
N ASN A 135 18.95 2.14 -13.52
CA ASN A 135 19.20 1.28 -12.37
C ASN A 135 17.91 0.76 -11.70
N SER A 136 18.04 -0.23 -10.81
CA SER A 136 16.90 -0.85 -10.12
C SER A 136 16.21 0.08 -9.12
N LYS A 137 16.90 1.10 -8.61
CA LYS A 137 16.34 2.06 -7.66
C LYS A 137 15.39 3.02 -8.36
N GLU A 138 15.79 3.57 -9.51
CA GLU A 138 14.95 4.40 -10.38
C GLU A 138 13.68 3.66 -10.81
N PHE A 139 13.80 2.39 -11.16
CA PHE A 139 12.64 1.55 -11.50
C PHE A 139 11.68 1.39 -10.30
N GLN A 140 12.21 1.13 -9.10
CA GLN A 140 11.39 1.02 -7.88
C GLN A 140 10.69 2.32 -7.53
N GLU A 141 11.41 3.44 -7.57
CA GLU A 141 10.86 4.78 -7.29
C GLU A 141 9.79 5.13 -8.32
N PHE A 142 10.03 4.88 -9.60
CA PHE A 142 9.05 5.11 -10.65
C PHE A 142 7.76 4.32 -10.43
N PHE A 143 7.83 3.02 -10.12
CA PHE A 143 6.62 2.23 -9.87
C PHE A 143 5.90 2.67 -8.59
N ILE A 144 6.62 2.97 -7.51
CA ILE A 144 6.00 3.46 -6.27
C ILE A 144 5.26 4.79 -6.50
N GLU A 145 5.84 5.70 -7.27
CA GLU A 145 5.30 7.05 -7.48
C GLU A 145 4.28 7.13 -8.62
N ASN A 146 4.49 6.39 -9.71
CA ASN A 146 3.78 6.58 -10.96
C ASN A 146 2.88 5.41 -11.37
N ALA A 147 3.16 4.18 -10.94
CA ALA A 147 2.51 2.98 -11.46
C ALA A 147 2.21 1.92 -10.39
N GLY A 148 0.94 1.79 -9.98
CA GLY A 148 0.51 0.70 -9.12
C GLY A 148 -0.63 1.05 -8.18
N SER A 149 -1.06 0.05 -7.42
CA SER A 149 -2.13 0.18 -6.43
C SER A 149 -1.77 1.18 -5.32
N VAL A 150 -0.48 1.32 -4.97
CA VAL A 150 0.00 2.30 -3.97
C VAL A 150 -0.38 3.74 -4.28
N LYS A 151 -0.36 4.15 -5.55
CA LYS A 151 -0.77 5.50 -5.94
C LYS A 151 -2.23 5.77 -5.59
N ILE A 152 -3.10 4.79 -5.78
CA ILE A 152 -4.52 4.87 -5.40
C ILE A 152 -4.63 4.99 -3.88
N TYR A 153 -3.90 4.15 -3.12
CA TYR A 153 -3.94 4.20 -1.67
C TYR A 153 -3.34 5.49 -1.09
N HIS A 154 -2.30 6.06 -1.70
CA HIS A 154 -1.78 7.38 -1.33
C HIS A 154 -2.83 8.48 -1.53
N LYS A 155 -3.59 8.43 -2.63
CA LYS A 155 -4.73 9.34 -2.83
C LYS A 155 -5.79 9.16 -1.75
N ILE A 156 -6.11 7.91 -1.39
CA ILE A 156 -7.04 7.59 -0.31
C ILE A 156 -6.56 8.16 1.03
N PHE A 157 -5.30 7.92 1.41
CA PHE A 157 -4.75 8.47 2.66
C PHE A 157 -4.77 10.00 2.66
N ASN A 158 -4.44 10.63 1.53
CA ASN A 158 -4.52 12.09 1.39
C ASN A 158 -5.98 12.58 1.48
N PHE A 159 -6.94 11.84 0.94
CA PHE A 159 -8.37 12.14 1.05
C PHE A 159 -8.86 12.04 2.51
N VAL A 160 -8.44 11.01 3.26
CA VAL A 160 -8.75 10.90 4.69
C VAL A 160 -8.14 12.06 5.48
N ARG A 161 -6.92 12.51 5.14
CA ARG A 161 -6.33 13.71 5.74
C ARG A 161 -7.13 14.97 5.42
N PHE A 162 -7.52 15.13 4.16
CA PHE A 162 -8.32 16.28 3.73
C PHE A 162 -9.66 16.33 4.44
N THR A 163 -10.36 15.20 4.53
CA THR A 163 -11.63 15.12 5.28
C THR A 163 -11.42 15.42 6.76
N ALA A 164 -10.35 14.93 7.40
CA ALA A 164 -10.02 15.29 8.78
C ALA A 164 -9.79 16.80 8.98
N LEU A 165 -9.17 17.49 8.02
CA LEU A 165 -9.03 18.95 8.06
C LEU A 165 -10.38 19.67 7.93
N LEU A 166 -11.28 19.17 7.09
CA LEU A 166 -12.65 19.70 6.99
C LEU A 166 -13.42 19.50 8.30
N LEU A 167 -13.24 18.35 8.97
CA LEU A 167 -13.84 18.11 10.29
C LEU A 167 -13.32 19.11 11.34
N MET A 168 -12.02 19.41 11.34
CA MET A 168 -11.45 20.43 12.22
C MET A 168 -12.05 21.81 11.95
N LEU A 169 -12.17 22.20 10.68
CA LEU A 169 -12.79 23.47 10.31
C LEU A 169 -14.24 23.54 10.76
N TYR A 170 -15.00 22.45 10.58
CA TYR A 170 -16.38 22.34 11.02
C TYR A 170 -16.50 22.52 12.55
N LEU A 171 -15.66 21.86 13.34
CA LEU A 171 -15.62 22.06 14.79
C LEU A 171 -15.31 23.52 15.16
N THR A 172 -14.39 24.16 14.45
CA THR A 172 -14.06 25.57 14.71
C THR A 172 -15.28 26.47 14.49
N LEU A 173 -16.04 26.22 13.40
CA LEU A 173 -17.25 26.98 13.10
C LEU A 173 -18.34 26.76 14.16
N LEU A 174 -18.52 25.52 14.66
CA LEU A 174 -19.47 25.23 15.73
C LEU A 174 -19.11 25.96 17.03
N ILE A 175 -17.83 25.96 17.41
CA ILE A 175 -17.37 26.65 18.62
C ILE A 175 -17.58 28.16 18.50
N LEU A 176 -17.25 28.76 17.33
CA LEU A 176 -17.48 30.18 17.10
C LEU A 176 -18.96 30.55 17.14
N TYR A 177 -19.82 29.71 16.55
CA TYR A 177 -21.27 29.92 16.57
C TYR A 177 -21.83 29.87 18.00
N ASP A 178 -21.41 28.89 18.79
CA ASP A 178 -21.81 28.74 20.19
C ASP A 178 -21.34 29.96 21.01
N PHE A 179 -20.09 30.40 20.82
CA PHE A 179 -19.57 31.59 21.48
C PHE A 179 -20.37 32.86 21.14
N VAL A 180 -20.70 33.10 19.87
CA VAL A 180 -21.47 34.29 19.46
C VAL A 180 -22.92 34.25 19.98
N THR A 181 -23.52 33.07 20.09
CA THR A 181 -24.93 32.92 20.49
C THR A 181 -25.13 33.08 22.00
N PHE A 182 -24.13 32.72 22.81
CA PHE A 182 -24.23 32.70 24.27
C PHE A 182 -23.32 33.71 25.00
N SER A 183 -22.64 34.61 24.26
CA SER A 183 -21.94 35.79 24.82
C SER A 183 -22.83 37.02 24.82
#